data_AF-A0A965HSF0-F1
#
_entry.id   AF-A0A965HSF0-F1
#
_cell.length_a   1.000
_cell.length_b   1.000
_cell.length_c   1.000
_cell.angle_alpha   90.00
_cell.angle_beta   90.00
_cell.angle_gamma   90.00
#
_symmetry.space_group_name_H-M   'P 1'
#
loop_
_entity.id
_entity.type
_entity.pdbx_description
1 polymer ?
#
loop_
_entity_poly.entity_id
_entity_poly.type
_entity_poly.pdbx_seq_one_letter_code
_entity_poly.pdbx_strand_id
1 'polypeptide(L)'
;GFMGLPDVLKLLEKCPAWTTKDRVRMREWWAAYGEWMQTSKIGLDEKKATNNHGAAYDVQLAAVLVMAGKEDEARKVLGESLPARLDAHITAEGKQPRELARTKSWSYSCFNLKNICKGGVMAQALGVPFWDHQGPEGRGSLKKAMLFLVPFLKNPGSWPEKQITKFEPKEARYWLNVGAVMYEDEAIRNAQEEFAPMDKADVEDWISTPLRK
;
A
#
# COMPACT_ATOMS: atom_id res chain seq x y z
N GLY A 1 8.54 2.80 -8.51
CA GLY A 1 7.63 1.87 -9.20
C GLY A 1 6.47 2.63 -9.81
N PHE A 2 5.67 1.98 -10.65
CA PHE A 2 4.64 2.61 -11.48
C PHE A 2 3.39 3.13 -10.73
N MET A 3 3.35 3.08 -9.41
CA MET A 3 2.17 3.47 -8.64
C MET A 3 1.75 4.94 -8.78
N GLY A 4 2.60 5.83 -9.30
CA GLY A 4 2.20 7.20 -9.65
C GLY A 4 1.85 7.41 -11.12
N LEU A 5 1.99 6.38 -11.96
CA LEU A 5 1.67 6.48 -13.39
C LEU A 5 0.17 6.64 -13.66
N PRO A 6 -0.76 6.02 -12.89
CA PRO A 6 -2.19 6.28 -13.03
C PRO A 6 -2.54 7.77 -12.90
N ASP A 7 -1.98 8.45 -11.89
CA ASP A 7 -2.21 9.89 -11.66
C ASP A 7 -1.70 10.73 -12.84
N VAL A 8 -0.53 10.39 -13.38
CA VAL A 8 0.03 11.05 -14.57
C VAL A 8 -0.84 10.81 -15.81
N LEU A 9 -1.31 9.58 -16.03
CA LEU A 9 -2.17 9.25 -17.16
C LEU A 9 -3.52 10.00 -17.08
N LYS A 10 -4.05 10.21 -15.87
CA LYS A 10 -5.24 11.03 -15.64
C LYS A 10 -5.00 12.50 -15.97
N LEU A 11 -3.84 13.06 -15.59
CA LEU A 11 -3.46 14.43 -16.00
C LEU A 11 -3.39 14.56 -17.53
N LEU A 12 -2.92 13.52 -18.21
CA LEU A 12 -2.87 13.47 -19.68
C LEU A 12 -4.24 13.37 -20.34
N GLU A 13 -5.32 12.98 -19.64
CA GLU A 13 -6.66 12.89 -20.25
C GLU A 13 -7.20 14.23 -20.77
N LYS A 14 -6.71 15.33 -20.20
CA LYS A 14 -7.04 16.70 -20.63
C LYS A 14 -6.16 17.20 -21.78
N CYS A 15 -5.13 16.43 -22.17
CA CYS A 15 -4.20 16.81 -23.22
C CYS A 15 -4.75 16.40 -24.60
N PRO A 16 -4.92 17.33 -25.56
CA PRO A 16 -5.36 16.99 -26.92
C PRO A 16 -4.43 16.02 -27.65
N ALA A 17 -3.14 16.01 -27.30
CA ALA A 17 -2.16 15.08 -27.85
C ALA A 17 -2.30 13.64 -27.31
N TRP A 18 -3.06 13.44 -26.21
CA TRP A 18 -3.33 12.12 -25.65
C TRP A 18 -4.56 11.50 -26.31
N THR A 19 -4.33 10.96 -27.51
CA THR A 19 -5.40 10.51 -28.40
C THR A 19 -6.08 9.24 -27.87
N THR A 20 -7.27 8.94 -28.37
CA THR A 20 -7.95 7.66 -28.09
C THR A 20 -7.09 6.46 -28.48
N LYS A 21 -6.31 6.56 -29.56
CA LYS A 21 -5.40 5.50 -30.00
C LYS A 21 -4.29 5.25 -28.98
N ASP A 22 -3.74 6.29 -28.39
CA ASP A 22 -2.70 6.17 -27.37
C ASP A 22 -3.25 5.56 -26.07
N ARG A 23 -4.47 5.94 -25.69
CA ARG A 23 -5.19 5.32 -24.55
C ARG A 23 -5.39 3.83 -24.72
N VAL A 24 -5.83 3.39 -25.90
CA VAL A 24 -6.02 1.97 -26.22
C VAL A 24 -4.69 1.22 -26.14
N ARG A 25 -3.63 1.73 -26.78
CA ARG A 25 -2.30 1.11 -26.75
C ARG A 25 -1.70 1.05 -25.36
N MET A 26 -1.92 2.08 -24.55
CA MET A 26 -1.46 2.09 -23.15
C MET A 26 -2.18 1.02 -22.34
N ARG A 27 -3.50 0.87 -22.52
CA ARG A 27 -4.27 -0.21 -21.88
C ARG A 27 -3.79 -1.60 -22.31
N GLU A 28 -3.51 -1.79 -23.60
CA GLU A 28 -2.94 -3.04 -24.13
C GLU A 28 -1.57 -3.34 -23.53
N TRP A 29 -0.71 -2.32 -23.38
CA TRP A 29 0.59 -2.47 -22.73
C TRP A 29 0.45 -2.88 -21.26
N TRP A 30 -0.49 -2.28 -20.52
CA TRP A 30 -0.78 -2.68 -19.14
C TRP A 30 -1.28 -4.11 -19.05
N ALA A 31 -2.16 -4.53 -19.96
CA ALA A 31 -2.63 -5.91 -20.02
C ALA A 31 -1.47 -6.89 -20.28
N ALA A 32 -0.59 -6.58 -21.23
CA ALA A 32 0.60 -7.39 -21.51
C ALA A 32 1.57 -7.44 -20.32
N TYR A 33 1.76 -6.33 -19.61
CA TYR A 33 2.60 -6.29 -18.42
C TYR A 33 2.01 -7.08 -17.25
N GLY A 34 0.69 -6.99 -17.02
CA GLY A 34 -0.01 -7.78 -16.02
C GLY A 34 0.06 -9.29 -16.32
N GLU A 35 -0.06 -9.67 -17.58
CA GLU A 35 0.15 -11.06 -18.02
C GLU A 35 1.58 -11.53 -17.75
N TRP A 36 2.57 -10.70 -18.11
CA TRP A 36 3.98 -11.00 -17.83
C TRP A 36 4.26 -11.15 -16.33
N MET A 37 3.68 -10.30 -15.48
CA MET A 37 3.82 -10.43 -14.01
C MET A 37 3.29 -11.78 -13.53
N GLN A 38 2.18 -12.24 -14.09
CA GLN A 38 1.50 -13.45 -13.64
C GLN A 38 2.06 -14.75 -14.22
N THR A 39 2.79 -14.69 -15.34
CA THR A 39 3.26 -15.89 -16.06
C THR A 39 4.78 -16.00 -16.20
N SER A 40 5.51 -14.89 -16.14
CA SER A 40 6.97 -14.92 -16.24
C SER A 40 7.59 -15.54 -14.99
N LYS A 41 8.73 -16.20 -15.16
CA LYS A 41 9.50 -16.75 -14.02
C LYS A 41 9.80 -15.68 -12.96
N ILE A 42 10.22 -14.49 -13.39
CA ILE A 42 10.59 -13.39 -12.49
C ILE A 42 9.36 -12.91 -11.69
N GLY A 43 8.23 -12.70 -12.37
CA GLY A 43 6.99 -12.29 -11.70
C GLY A 43 6.46 -13.35 -10.73
N LEU A 44 6.53 -14.63 -11.10
CA LEU A 44 6.15 -15.74 -10.24
C LEU A 44 7.08 -15.91 -9.03
N ASP A 45 8.37 -15.64 -9.18
CA ASP A 45 9.33 -15.67 -8.06
C ASP A 45 9.03 -14.53 -7.07
N GLU A 46 8.74 -13.31 -7.56
CA GLU A 46 8.34 -12.17 -6.72
C GLU A 46 6.99 -12.42 -6.02
N LYS A 47 6.02 -13.01 -6.73
CA LYS A 47 4.73 -13.44 -6.15
C LYS A 47 4.93 -14.42 -4.99
N LYS A 48 5.99 -15.24 -4.97
CA LYS A 48 6.27 -16.20 -3.89
C LYS A 48 6.97 -15.56 -2.69
N ALA A 49 7.38 -14.29 -2.76
CA ALA A 49 8.06 -13.63 -1.66
C ALA A 49 7.17 -13.59 -0.40
N THR A 50 7.79 -13.84 0.76
CA THR A 50 7.11 -13.96 2.07
C THR A 50 7.33 -12.74 2.96
N ASN A 51 7.71 -11.61 2.38
CA ASN A 51 7.98 -10.34 3.07
C ASN A 51 7.30 -9.20 2.30
N ASN A 52 7.69 -7.95 2.55
CA ASN A 52 7.17 -6.76 1.88
C ASN A 52 7.11 -6.85 0.34
N HIS A 53 7.98 -7.64 -0.31
CA HIS A 53 7.93 -7.84 -1.76
C HIS A 53 6.64 -8.53 -2.22
N GLY A 54 6.13 -9.53 -1.47
CA GLY A 54 4.89 -10.22 -1.84
C GLY A 54 3.66 -9.32 -1.72
N ALA A 55 3.60 -8.50 -0.67
CA ALA A 55 2.55 -7.49 -0.52
C ALA A 55 2.66 -6.41 -1.61
N ALA A 56 3.88 -5.94 -1.90
CA ALA A 56 4.12 -4.98 -2.97
C ALA A 56 3.75 -5.54 -4.36
N TYR A 57 4.00 -6.82 -4.61
CA TYR A 57 3.58 -7.51 -5.83
C TYR A 57 2.07 -7.47 -5.99
N ASP A 58 1.30 -7.85 -4.96
CA ASP A 58 -0.17 -7.86 -5.04
C ASP A 58 -0.73 -6.45 -5.27
N VAL A 59 -0.20 -5.45 -4.55
CA VAL A 59 -0.59 -4.04 -4.73
C VAL A 59 -0.24 -3.55 -6.15
N GLN A 60 0.94 -3.89 -6.66
CA GLN A 60 1.35 -3.50 -8.02
C GLN A 60 0.50 -4.19 -9.08
N LEU A 61 0.24 -5.49 -8.94
CA LEU A 61 -0.59 -6.25 -9.86
C LEU A 61 -2.01 -5.68 -9.90
N ALA A 62 -2.60 -5.37 -8.75
CA ALA A 62 -3.91 -4.73 -8.68
C ALA A 62 -3.93 -3.39 -9.44
N ALA A 63 -2.94 -2.53 -9.24
CA ALA A 63 -2.84 -1.26 -9.97
C ALA A 63 -2.73 -1.49 -11.49
N VAL A 64 -1.89 -2.43 -11.92
CA VAL A 64 -1.72 -2.80 -13.34
C VAL A 64 -3.04 -3.31 -13.94
N LEU A 65 -3.76 -4.16 -13.21
CA LEU A 65 -5.04 -4.72 -13.65
C LEU A 65 -6.10 -3.62 -13.80
N VAL A 66 -6.16 -2.66 -12.88
CA VAL A 66 -7.07 -1.51 -13.03
C VAL A 66 -6.71 -0.69 -14.28
N MET A 67 -5.43 -0.41 -14.51
CA MET A 67 -4.99 0.32 -15.70
C MET A 67 -5.23 -0.45 -17.01
N ALA A 68 -5.23 -1.78 -16.94
CA ALA A 68 -5.60 -2.68 -18.03
C ALA A 68 -7.13 -2.77 -18.26
N GLY A 69 -7.96 -2.17 -17.40
CA GLY A 69 -9.42 -2.28 -17.44
C GLY A 69 -9.97 -3.60 -16.90
N LYS A 70 -9.16 -4.35 -16.13
CA LYS A 70 -9.46 -5.66 -15.54
C LYS A 70 -9.82 -5.54 -14.06
N GLU A 71 -10.77 -4.68 -13.73
CA GLU A 71 -11.11 -4.36 -12.33
C GLU A 71 -11.59 -5.57 -11.52
N ASP A 72 -12.28 -6.54 -12.14
CA ASP A 72 -12.71 -7.76 -11.43
C ASP A 72 -11.52 -8.59 -10.95
N GLU A 73 -10.46 -8.70 -11.77
CA GLU A 73 -9.23 -9.37 -11.37
C GLU A 73 -8.52 -8.56 -10.27
N ALA A 74 -8.52 -7.22 -10.37
CA ALA A 74 -7.95 -6.35 -9.33
C ALA A 74 -8.69 -6.50 -8.00
N ARG A 75 -10.03 -6.59 -8.02
CA ARG A 75 -10.86 -6.83 -6.83
C ARG A 75 -10.50 -8.14 -6.14
N LYS A 76 -10.24 -9.22 -6.89
CA LYS A 76 -9.78 -10.50 -6.33
C LYS A 76 -8.40 -10.37 -5.68
N VAL A 77 -7.46 -9.71 -6.34
CA VAL A 77 -6.12 -9.49 -5.76
C VAL A 77 -6.22 -8.72 -4.44
N LEU A 78 -7.03 -7.65 -4.39
CA LEU A 78 -7.18 -6.79 -3.22
C LEU A 78 -8.07 -7.37 -2.11
N GLY A 79 -9.05 -8.19 -2.45
CA GLY A 79 -9.99 -8.80 -1.50
C GLY A 79 -9.62 -10.21 -1.03
N GLU A 80 -8.69 -10.88 -1.72
CA GLU A 80 -8.30 -12.26 -1.40
C GLU A 80 -6.79 -12.39 -1.19
N SER A 81 -5.98 -12.08 -2.21
CA SER A 81 -4.52 -12.30 -2.16
C SER A 81 -3.84 -11.40 -1.13
N LEU A 82 -4.09 -10.09 -1.19
CA LEU A 82 -3.47 -9.13 -0.28
C LEU A 82 -3.87 -9.37 1.18
N PRO A 83 -5.16 -9.59 1.54
CA PRO A 83 -5.54 -10.00 2.90
C PRO A 83 -4.83 -11.27 3.39
N ALA A 84 -4.70 -12.28 2.53
CA ALA A 84 -3.92 -13.48 2.88
C ALA A 84 -2.42 -13.17 3.13
N ARG A 85 -1.83 -12.18 2.45
CA ARG A 85 -0.49 -11.68 2.78
C ARG A 85 -0.47 -11.02 4.15
N LEU A 86 -1.45 -10.19 4.46
CA LEU A 86 -1.55 -9.50 5.75
C LEU A 86 -1.58 -10.53 6.87
N ASP A 87 -2.41 -11.56 6.76
CA ASP A 87 -2.51 -12.65 7.73
C ASP A 87 -1.16 -13.35 7.93
N ALA A 88 -0.44 -13.63 6.84
CA ALA A 88 0.87 -14.27 6.90
C ALA A 88 1.98 -13.35 7.45
N HIS A 89 1.94 -12.05 7.16
CA HIS A 89 3.04 -11.11 7.40
C HIS A 89 2.90 -10.31 8.70
N ILE A 90 1.68 -10.16 9.24
CA ILE A 90 1.37 -9.32 10.41
C ILE A 90 0.87 -10.21 11.56
N THR A 91 1.52 -10.11 12.73
CA THR A 91 1.11 -10.87 13.93
C THR A 91 -0.15 -10.27 14.58
N ALA A 92 -0.69 -10.96 15.58
CA ALA A 92 -1.87 -10.48 16.32
C ALA A 92 -1.61 -9.16 17.08
N GLU A 93 -0.35 -8.84 17.36
CA GLU A 93 0.13 -7.61 18.00
C GLU A 93 0.51 -6.52 16.99
N GLY A 94 0.39 -6.79 15.68
CA GLY A 94 0.76 -5.84 14.62
C GLY A 94 2.25 -5.88 14.22
N LYS A 95 3.04 -6.80 14.76
CA LYS A 95 4.45 -6.94 14.36
C LYS A 95 4.55 -7.41 12.92
N GLN A 96 5.63 -7.02 12.24
CA GLN A 96 5.97 -7.44 10.89
C GLN A 96 7.29 -8.23 10.91
N PRO A 97 7.31 -9.51 11.35
CA PRO A 97 8.55 -10.18 11.76
C PRO A 97 9.64 -10.23 10.69
N ARG A 98 9.23 -10.40 9.42
CA ARG A 98 10.15 -10.45 8.27
C ARG A 98 10.81 -9.11 7.98
N GLU A 99 10.12 -8.00 8.30
CA GLU A 99 10.64 -6.65 8.15
C GLU A 99 11.48 -6.25 9.36
N LEU A 100 11.06 -6.67 10.56
CA LEU A 100 11.80 -6.47 11.81
C LEU A 100 13.17 -7.16 11.80
N ALA A 101 13.29 -8.31 11.13
CA ALA A 101 14.56 -9.03 10.98
C ALA A 101 15.57 -8.35 10.02
N ARG A 102 15.21 -7.24 9.36
CA ARG A 102 16.08 -6.56 8.39
C ARG A 102 17.08 -5.64 9.08
N THR A 103 18.18 -5.33 8.40
CA THR A 103 19.17 -4.37 8.89
C THR A 103 18.68 -2.92 8.91
N LYS A 104 17.62 -2.62 8.14
CA LYS A 104 16.89 -1.35 8.13
C LYS A 104 15.43 -1.60 8.54
N SER A 105 15.23 -2.22 9.69
CA SER A 105 13.94 -2.79 10.09
C SER A 105 12.81 -1.78 10.18
N TRP A 106 13.08 -0.58 10.69
CA TRP A 106 12.13 0.53 10.72
C TRP A 106 11.70 0.91 9.30
N SER A 107 12.68 1.15 8.42
CA SER A 107 12.44 1.58 7.05
C SER A 107 11.63 0.53 6.27
N TYR A 108 11.92 -0.76 6.43
CA TYR A 108 11.15 -1.84 5.80
C TYR A 108 9.74 -1.96 6.36
N SER A 109 9.55 -1.80 7.67
CA SER A 109 8.23 -1.83 8.30
C SER A 109 7.35 -0.68 7.80
N CYS A 110 7.91 0.54 7.73
CA CYS A 110 7.22 1.71 7.18
C CYS A 110 6.94 1.58 5.69
N PHE A 111 7.88 1.04 4.91
CA PHE A 111 7.72 0.80 3.48
C PHE A 111 6.58 -0.20 3.20
N ASN A 112 6.50 -1.28 3.97
CA ASN A 112 5.45 -2.28 3.83
C ASN A 112 4.07 -1.69 4.16
N LEU A 113 3.93 -0.97 5.28
CA LEU A 113 2.67 -0.26 5.62
C LEU A 113 2.24 0.70 4.51
N LYS A 114 3.18 1.49 3.97
CA LYS A 114 2.91 2.40 2.86
C LYS A 114 2.34 1.66 1.64
N ASN A 115 2.91 0.52 1.25
CA ASN A 115 2.39 -0.26 0.11
C ASN A 115 1.00 -0.83 0.41
N ILE A 116 0.80 -1.39 1.60
CA ILE A 116 -0.49 -1.97 1.99
C ILE A 116 -1.58 -0.89 2.05
N CYS A 117 -1.30 0.31 2.58
CA CYS A 117 -2.25 1.43 2.56
C CYS A 117 -2.66 1.81 1.14
N LYS A 118 -1.73 1.80 0.17
CA LYS A 118 -2.08 2.03 -1.24
C LYS A 118 -3.01 0.96 -1.78
N GLY A 119 -2.78 -0.30 -1.42
CA GLY A 119 -3.71 -1.40 -1.68
C GLY A 119 -5.09 -1.14 -1.09
N GLY A 120 -5.17 -0.75 0.17
CA GLY A 120 -6.43 -0.43 0.85
C GLY A 120 -7.19 0.75 0.23
N VAL A 121 -6.48 1.80 -0.20
CA VAL A 121 -7.08 2.93 -0.93
C VAL A 121 -7.67 2.45 -2.27
N MET A 122 -6.93 1.62 -3.02
CA MET A 122 -7.44 1.04 -4.26
C MET A 122 -8.63 0.11 -4.02
N ALA A 123 -8.59 -0.70 -2.96
CA ALA A 123 -9.68 -1.59 -2.57
C ALA A 123 -10.96 -0.79 -2.30
N GLN A 124 -10.86 0.27 -1.50
CA GLN A 124 -11.97 1.17 -1.19
C GLN A 124 -12.54 1.82 -2.47
N ALA A 125 -11.68 2.30 -3.37
CA ALA A 125 -12.13 2.90 -4.62
C ALA A 125 -12.86 1.90 -5.55
N LEU A 126 -12.54 0.61 -5.45
CA LEU A 126 -13.21 -0.48 -6.17
C LEU A 126 -14.38 -1.10 -5.39
N GLY A 127 -14.75 -0.55 -4.23
CA GLY A 127 -15.83 -1.07 -3.38
C GLY A 127 -15.51 -2.38 -2.65
N VAL A 128 -14.22 -2.71 -2.50
CA VAL A 128 -13.76 -3.90 -1.76
C VAL A 128 -13.51 -3.52 -0.30
N PRO A 129 -14.18 -4.18 0.67
CA PRO A 129 -13.89 -4.01 2.10
C PRO A 129 -12.44 -4.40 2.39
N PHE A 130 -11.72 -3.58 3.17
CA PHE A 130 -10.29 -3.80 3.43
C PHE A 130 -9.82 -3.32 4.81
N TRP A 131 -10.22 -2.12 5.22
CA TRP A 131 -9.63 -1.46 6.39
C TRP A 131 -9.93 -2.17 7.71
N ASP A 132 -11.09 -2.81 7.84
CA ASP A 132 -11.46 -3.59 9.02
C ASP A 132 -10.99 -5.05 8.95
N HIS A 133 -10.10 -5.40 8.01
CA HIS A 133 -9.61 -6.76 7.88
C HIS A 133 -8.91 -7.26 9.16
N GLN A 134 -9.34 -8.43 9.61
CA GLN A 134 -8.73 -9.16 10.71
C GLN A 134 -8.77 -10.65 10.37
N GLY A 135 -7.60 -11.24 10.17
CA GLY A 135 -7.45 -12.65 9.92
C GLY A 135 -7.62 -13.51 11.18
N PRO A 136 -7.45 -14.83 11.03
CA PRO A 136 -7.49 -15.77 12.15
C PRO A 136 -6.60 -15.34 13.32
N GLU A 137 -7.10 -15.53 14.54
CA GLU A 137 -6.39 -15.19 15.80
C GLU A 137 -5.98 -13.71 15.91
N GLY A 138 -6.61 -12.84 15.10
CA GLY A 138 -6.38 -11.41 15.13
C GLY A 138 -5.15 -10.91 14.38
N ARG A 139 -4.57 -11.76 13.53
CA ARG A 139 -3.50 -11.44 12.58
C ARG A 139 -3.99 -10.54 11.45
N GLY A 140 -3.06 -10.00 10.66
CA GLY A 140 -3.42 -9.25 9.46
C GLY A 140 -4.03 -7.87 9.65
N SER A 141 -4.27 -7.43 10.89
CA SER A 141 -4.81 -6.09 11.14
C SER A 141 -3.79 -5.00 10.81
N LEU A 142 -4.08 -4.24 9.75
CA LEU A 142 -3.27 -3.10 9.36
C LEU A 142 -3.28 -1.99 10.42
N LYS A 143 -4.43 -1.76 11.07
CA LYS A 143 -4.53 -0.83 12.22
C LYS A 143 -3.54 -1.18 13.32
N LYS A 144 -3.52 -2.45 13.75
CA LYS A 144 -2.58 -2.90 14.79
C LYS A 144 -1.12 -2.74 14.36
N ALA A 145 -0.81 -2.96 13.08
CA ALA A 145 0.55 -2.78 12.58
C ALA A 145 1.01 -1.32 12.58
N MET A 146 0.11 -0.37 12.32
CA MET A 146 0.38 1.06 12.52
C MET A 146 0.58 1.38 14.00
N LEU A 147 -0.33 0.92 14.86
CA LEU A 147 -0.25 1.15 16.31
C LEU A 147 1.03 0.57 16.93
N PHE A 148 1.53 -0.55 16.41
CA PHE A 148 2.82 -1.11 16.82
C PHE A 148 3.98 -0.14 16.54
N LEU A 149 3.97 0.60 15.42
CA LEU A 149 5.07 1.52 15.06
C LEU A 149 4.96 2.90 15.72
N VAL A 150 3.75 3.35 16.06
CA VAL A 150 3.50 4.71 16.58
C VAL A 150 4.38 5.11 17.78
N PRO A 151 4.56 4.29 18.83
CA PRO A 151 5.38 4.66 19.99
C PRO A 151 6.84 4.98 19.64
N PHE A 152 7.37 4.34 18.60
CA PHE A 152 8.77 4.49 18.19
C PHE A 152 9.02 5.76 17.36
N LEU A 153 7.98 6.40 16.82
CA LEU A 153 8.10 7.73 16.22
C LEU A 153 8.47 8.78 17.28
N LYS A 154 7.83 8.71 18.46
CA LYS A 154 8.03 9.64 19.58
C LYS A 154 9.34 9.39 20.31
N ASN A 155 9.74 8.13 20.42
CA ASN A 155 11.01 7.76 21.03
C ASN A 155 11.80 6.80 20.13
N PRO A 156 12.50 7.30 19.09
CA PRO A 156 13.29 6.45 18.20
C PRO A 156 14.36 5.62 18.92
N GLY A 157 14.84 6.10 20.08
CA GLY A 157 15.82 5.39 20.91
C GLY A 157 15.29 4.13 21.59
N SER A 158 13.97 3.93 21.66
CA SER A 158 13.37 2.69 22.19
C SER A 158 13.15 1.61 21.13
N TRP A 159 13.52 1.87 19.87
CA TRP A 159 13.39 0.88 18.78
C TRP A 159 14.22 -0.37 19.10
N PRO A 160 13.59 -1.56 19.23
CA PRO A 160 14.26 -2.75 19.75
C PRO A 160 15.08 -3.50 18.69
N GLU A 161 14.91 -3.15 17.41
CA GLU A 161 15.47 -3.89 16.28
C GLU A 161 16.59 -3.13 15.56
N LYS A 162 17.26 -3.82 14.63
CA LYS A 162 18.40 -3.24 13.89
C LYS A 162 17.97 -2.16 12.89
N GLN A 163 18.44 -0.93 13.08
CA GLN A 163 18.26 0.17 12.12
C GLN A 163 19.62 0.83 11.84
N ILE A 164 20.37 0.32 10.84
CA ILE A 164 21.74 0.79 10.53
C ILE A 164 21.80 2.13 9.79
N THR A 165 20.64 2.65 9.40
CA THR A 165 20.47 3.97 8.81
C THR A 165 19.79 4.89 9.80
N LYS A 166 19.82 6.21 9.55
CA LYS A 166 19.07 7.15 10.38
C LYS A 166 17.59 6.76 10.41
N PHE A 167 17.00 6.80 11.60
CA PHE A 167 15.55 6.72 11.77
C PHE A 167 14.93 8.01 11.25
N GLU A 168 14.04 7.93 10.26
CA GLU A 168 13.42 9.12 9.68
C GLU A 168 11.90 9.07 9.80
N PRO A 169 11.28 9.98 10.57
CA PRO A 169 9.81 10.03 10.71
C PRO A 169 9.07 10.23 9.37
N LYS A 170 9.72 10.84 8.37
CA LYS A 170 9.14 11.04 7.04
C LYS A 170 8.80 9.73 6.32
N GLU A 171 9.42 8.62 6.71
CA GLU A 171 9.09 7.28 6.19
C GLU A 171 7.66 6.85 6.61
N ALA A 172 7.15 7.43 7.71
CA ALA A 172 5.80 7.18 8.22
C ALA A 172 4.69 8.03 7.59
N ARG A 173 5.05 9.14 6.92
CA ARG A 173 4.12 10.17 6.47
C ARG A 173 2.90 9.64 5.73
N TYR A 174 3.11 8.73 4.78
CA TYR A 174 2.01 8.20 3.96
C TYR A 174 1.01 7.41 4.82
N TRP A 175 1.48 6.43 5.59
CA TRP A 175 0.58 5.56 6.33
C TRP A 175 -0.02 6.25 7.56
N LEU A 176 0.63 7.27 8.13
CA LEU A 176 0.05 8.11 9.17
C LEU A 176 -1.16 8.91 8.64
N ASN A 177 -0.98 9.61 7.52
CA ASN A 177 -2.05 10.38 6.90
C ASN A 177 -3.25 9.50 6.53
N VAL A 178 -2.99 8.41 5.82
CA VAL A 178 -4.07 7.49 5.43
C VAL A 178 -4.70 6.84 6.68
N GLY A 179 -3.91 6.35 7.62
CA GLY A 179 -4.41 5.72 8.84
C GLY A 179 -5.27 6.65 9.70
N ALA A 180 -4.89 7.92 9.83
CA ALA A 180 -5.65 8.91 10.60
C ALA A 180 -7.05 9.15 10.03
N VAL A 181 -7.20 9.18 8.69
CA VAL A 181 -8.51 9.28 8.03
C VAL A 181 -9.29 7.99 8.11
N MET A 182 -8.64 6.84 7.86
CA MET A 182 -9.35 5.57 7.72
C MET A 182 -9.78 4.95 9.05
N TYR A 183 -9.05 5.19 10.14
CA TYR A 183 -9.33 4.57 11.43
C TYR A 183 -9.85 5.54 12.50
N GLU A 184 -9.67 6.84 12.31
CA GLU A 184 -9.97 7.89 13.28
C GLU A 184 -9.44 7.57 14.71
N ASP A 185 -8.33 6.84 14.77
CA ASP A 185 -7.74 6.38 16.02
C ASP A 185 -6.89 7.49 16.65
N GLU A 186 -7.10 7.76 17.93
CA GLU A 186 -6.45 8.86 18.65
C GLU A 186 -4.92 8.75 18.63
N ALA A 187 -4.35 7.55 18.79
CA ALA A 187 -2.90 7.39 18.81
C ALA A 187 -2.29 7.63 17.42
N ILE A 188 -2.95 7.16 16.37
CA ILE A 188 -2.53 7.39 14.98
C ILE A 188 -2.68 8.87 14.63
N ARG A 189 -3.78 9.51 15.01
CA ARG A 189 -4.04 10.92 14.76
C ARG A 189 -3.04 11.83 15.45
N ASN A 190 -2.78 11.61 16.74
CA ASN A 190 -1.77 12.38 17.49
C ASN A 190 -0.37 12.23 16.87
N ALA A 191 -0.01 11.04 16.40
CA ALA A 191 1.26 10.84 15.69
C ALA A 191 1.28 11.50 14.31
N GLN A 192 0.15 11.53 13.59
CA GLN A 192 0.03 12.19 12.31
C GLN A 192 0.18 13.71 12.45
N GLU A 193 -0.48 14.33 13.43
CA GLU A 193 -0.37 15.77 13.71
C GLU A 193 1.08 16.19 14.04
N GLU A 194 1.82 15.34 14.75
CA GLU A 194 3.21 15.61 15.14
C GLU A 194 4.22 15.38 14.00
N PHE A 195 4.10 14.27 13.26
CA PHE A 195 5.16 13.81 12.33
C PHE A 195 4.81 13.97 10.85
N ALA A 196 3.54 14.20 10.52
CA ALA A 196 3.02 14.20 9.16
C ALA A 196 1.82 15.14 8.95
N PRO A 197 1.80 16.37 9.52
CA PRO A 197 0.60 17.19 9.53
C PRO A 197 0.06 17.44 8.12
N MET A 198 -1.23 17.18 7.96
CA MET A 198 -2.02 17.33 6.74
C MET A 198 -3.50 17.33 7.15
N ASP A 199 -4.29 18.24 6.58
CA ASP A 199 -5.71 18.34 6.88
C ASP A 199 -6.47 17.10 6.37
N LYS A 200 -7.50 16.67 7.12
CA LYS A 200 -8.31 15.49 6.75
C LYS A 200 -8.85 15.60 5.31
N ALA A 201 -9.37 16.77 4.94
CA ALA A 201 -9.90 17.01 3.60
C ALA A 201 -8.83 16.88 2.50
N ASP A 202 -7.60 17.33 2.77
CA ASP A 202 -6.48 17.19 1.82
C ASP A 202 -6.07 15.72 1.67
N VAL A 203 -6.08 14.95 2.77
CA VAL A 203 -5.81 13.51 2.70
C VAL A 203 -6.91 12.80 1.92
N GLU A 204 -8.18 13.11 2.17
CA GLU A 204 -9.33 12.53 1.48
C GLU A 204 -9.29 12.83 -0.03
N ASP A 205 -8.98 14.07 -0.42
CA ASP A 205 -8.76 14.46 -1.82
C ASP A 205 -7.60 13.65 -2.43
N TRP A 206 -6.48 13.59 -1.71
CA TRP A 206 -5.29 12.87 -2.16
C TRP A 206 -5.54 11.39 -2.42
N ILE A 207 -6.28 10.69 -1.54
CA ILE A 207 -6.55 9.26 -1.70
C ILE A 207 -7.75 8.96 -2.60
N SER A 208 -8.64 9.93 -2.85
CA SER A 208 -9.80 9.76 -3.76
C SER A 208 -9.45 9.92 -5.25
N THR A 209 -8.30 10.53 -5.54
CA THR A 209 -7.87 10.90 -6.89
C THR A 209 -7.60 9.74 -7.88
N PRO A 210 -7.08 8.55 -7.49
CA PRO A 210 -6.46 7.67 -8.48
C PRO A 210 -7.42 6.85 -9.36
N LEU A 211 -8.70 6.64 -8.98
CA LEU A 211 -9.52 5.59 -9.62
C LEU A 211 -10.98 5.96 -9.94
N ARG A 212 -11.42 7.22 -9.78
CA ARG A 212 -12.77 7.60 -10.22
C ARG A 212 -12.85 7.71 -11.75
N LYS A 213 -13.85 7.01 -12.30
CA LYS A 213 -14.33 7.04 -13.70
C LYS A 213 -14.56 8.44 -14.23
#